data_AF-A0A0Q0BVJ4-F1
#
_entry.id   AF-A0A0Q0BVJ4-F1
#
_cell.length_a   1.000
_cell.length_b   1.000
_cell.length_c   1.000
_cell.angle_alpha   90.00
_cell.angle_beta   90.00
_cell.angle_gamma   90.00
#
_symmetry.space_group_name_H-M   'P 1'
#
loop_
_entity.id
_entity.type
_entity.pdbx_description
1 polymer ?
#
loop_
_entity_poly.entity_id
_entity_poly.type
_entity_poly.pdbx_seq_one_letter_code
_entity_poly.pdbx_strand_id
1 'polypeptide(L)' 'MATHKELVAELINVLNSDGSSEVRAGAAKGLGAAGGADALRALRAALKHDSKILVRATSAEAVGLILGRGNLQDMMDQ' A
#
# COMPACT_ATOMS: atom_id res chain seq x y z
N MET A 1 19.00 9.75 -8.30
CA MET A 1 18.50 8.82 -7.27
C MET A 1 17.00 8.97 -7.24
N ALA A 2 16.23 7.91 -7.47
CA ALA A 2 14.76 8.00 -7.44
C ALA A 2 14.32 8.43 -6.04
N THR A 3 13.46 9.44 -5.98
CA THR A 3 12.91 9.97 -4.74
C THR A 3 11.85 9.02 -4.19
N HIS A 4 11.63 9.06 -2.87
CA HIS A 4 10.61 8.21 -2.21
C HIS A 4 9.22 8.33 -2.87
N LYS A 5 8.86 9.53 -3.33
CA LYS A 5 7.60 9.80 -4.03
C LYS A 5 7.50 9.09 -5.38
N GLU A 6 8.58 9.02 -6.15
CA GLU A 6 8.62 8.33 -7.43
C GLU A 6 8.48 6.81 -7.24
N LEU A 7 9.11 6.26 -6.19
CA LEU A 7 8.97 4.84 -5.85
C LEU A 7 7.52 4.49 -5.45
N VAL A 8 6.86 5.35 -4.68
CA VAL A 8 5.43 5.15 -4.34
C VAL A 8 4.57 5.18 -5.59
N ALA A 9 4.80 6.12 -6.51
CA ALA A 9 4.07 6.20 -7.76
C ALA A 9 4.23 4.93 -8.61
N GLU A 10 5.45 4.39 -8.70
CA GLU A 10 5.71 3.15 -9.45
C GLU A 10 4.99 1.95 -8.82
N LEU A 11 5.03 1.82 -7.49
CA LEU A 11 4.31 0.75 -6.80
C LEU A 11 2.78 0.86 -6.97
N ILE A 12 2.24 2.08 -7.04
CA ILE A 12 0.82 2.30 -7.35
C ILE A 12 0.51 1.81 -8.77
N ASN A 13 1.39 2.09 -9.74
CA ASN A 13 1.23 1.63 -11.12
C ASN A 13 1.21 0.09 -11.18
N VAL A 14 2.17 -0.57 -10.53
CA VAL A 14 2.23 -2.04 -10.46
C VAL A 14 0.98 -2.63 -9.79
N LEU A 15 0.52 -2.05 -8.68
CA LEU A 15 -0.70 -2.48 -7.98
C LEU A 15 -1.96 -2.39 -8.86
N ASN A 16 -2.00 -1.49 -9.85
CA ASN A 16 -3.19 -1.29 -10.68
C ASN A 16 -3.16 -2.06 -12.01
N SER A 17 -1.97 -2.37 -12.53
CA SER A 17 -1.82 -2.77 -13.93
C SER A 17 -1.11 -4.10 -14.14
N ASP A 18 -0.44 -4.66 -13.13
CA ASP A 18 0.25 -5.95 -13.30
C ASP A 18 -0.75 -7.12 -13.43
N GLY A 19 -0.49 -8.03 -14.37
CA GLY A 19 -1.33 -9.20 -14.62
C GLY A 19 -1.27 -10.25 -13.50
N SER A 20 -0.12 -10.38 -12.82
CA SER A 20 0.08 -11.33 -11.73
C SER A 20 -0.47 -10.77 -10.41
N SER A 21 -1.32 -11.54 -9.75
CA SER A 21 -1.80 -11.19 -8.41
C SER A 21 -0.70 -11.18 -7.36
N GLU A 22 0.31 -12.02 -7.53
CA GLU A 22 1.46 -12.13 -6.64
C GLU A 22 2.29 -10.84 -6.71
N VAL A 23 2.51 -10.32 -7.93
CA VAL A 23 3.20 -9.05 -8.14
C VAL A 23 2.40 -7.88 -7.57
N ARG A 24 1.08 -7.81 -7.84
CA ARG A 24 0.21 -6.79 -7.25
C ARG A 24 0.19 -6.84 -5.72
N ALA A 25 0.15 -8.04 -5.13
CA ALA A 25 0.23 -8.19 -3.67
C ALA A 25 1.60 -7.72 -3.14
N GLY A 26 2.69 -8.01 -3.85
CA GLY A 26 4.02 -7.46 -3.55
C GLY A 26 4.04 -5.93 -3.54
N ALA A 27 3.41 -5.31 -4.55
CA ALA A 27 3.27 -3.86 -4.62
C ALA A 27 2.44 -3.30 -3.45
N ALA A 28 1.33 -3.94 -3.08
CA ALA A 28 0.53 -3.57 -1.92
C ALA A 28 1.34 -3.60 -0.62
N LYS A 29 2.18 -4.63 -0.42
CA LYS A 29 3.08 -4.73 0.73
C LYS A 29 4.11 -3.60 0.74
N GLY A 30 4.72 -3.30 -0.41
CA GLY A 30 5.65 -2.18 -0.56
C GLY A 30 5.01 -0.83 -0.22
N LEU A 31 3.79 -0.59 -0.70
CA LEU A 31 3.01 0.62 -0.39
C LEU A 31 2.68 0.74 1.10
N GLY A 32 2.35 -0.37 1.77
CA GLY A 32 2.15 -0.39 3.22
C GLY A 32 3.40 0.04 3.99
N ALA A 33 4.57 -0.43 3.57
CA ALA A 33 5.84 -0.09 4.19
C ALA A 33 6.27 1.36 3.93
N ALA A 34 6.02 1.86 2.72
CA ALA A 34 6.29 3.24 2.32
C ALA A 34 5.37 4.24 3.06
N GLY A 35 4.08 3.90 3.18
CA GLY A 35 3.09 4.76 3.83
C GLY A 35 2.74 6.01 3.02
N GLY A 36 2.08 6.95 3.69
CA GLY A 36 1.60 8.20 3.09
C GLY A 36 0.20 8.11 2.47
N ALA A 37 -0.35 9.28 2.17
CA ALA A 37 -1.74 9.43 1.73
C ALA A 37 -2.02 8.76 0.38
N ASP A 38 -1.06 8.80 -0.55
CA ASP A 38 -1.22 8.20 -1.89
C ASP A 38 -1.21 6.68 -1.83
N ALA A 39 -0.31 6.08 -1.04
CA ALA A 39 -0.31 4.65 -0.76
C ALA A 39 -1.63 4.22 -0.11
N LEU A 40 -2.11 4.96 0.90
CA LEU A 40 -3.36 4.66 1.57
C LEU A 40 -4.56 4.70 0.61
N ARG A 41 -4.60 5.67 -0.32
CA ARG A 41 -5.65 5.78 -1.32
C ARG A 41 -5.64 4.59 -2.29
N ALA A 42 -4.47 4.23 -2.80
CA ALA A 42 -4.31 3.11 -3.73
C ALA A 42 -4.68 1.77 -3.07
N LEU A 43 -4.21 1.52 -1.85
CA LEU A 43 -4.51 0.30 -1.10
C LEU A 43 -6.00 0.16 -0.80
N ARG A 44 -6.70 1.26 -0.47
CA ARG A 44 -8.16 1.24 -0.28
C ARG A 44 -8.93 0.91 -1.57
N ALA A 45 -8.42 1.34 -2.73
CA ALA A 45 -9.00 0.99 -4.02
C ALA A 45 -8.81 -0.51 -4.32
N ALA A 46 -7.58 -1.02 -4.18
CA ALA A 46 -7.27 -2.43 -4.37
C ALA A 46 -8.05 -3.35 -3.41
N LEU A 47 -8.20 -2.95 -2.14
CA LEU A 47 -9.01 -3.65 -1.15
C LEU A 47 -10.48 -3.83 -1.60
N LYS A 48 -11.05 -2.83 -2.28
CA LYS A 48 -12.46 -2.86 -2.71
C LYS A 48 -12.67 -3.52 -4.06
N HIS A 49 -11.71 -3.36 -4.97
CA HIS A 49 -11.94 -3.59 -6.39
C HIS A 49 -11.00 -4.62 -7.03
N ASP A 50 -9.92 -5.04 -6.36
CA ASP A 50 -9.07 -6.09 -6.94
C ASP A 50 -9.83 -7.42 -7.02
N SER A 51 -9.76 -8.05 -8.19
CA SER A 51 -10.42 -9.31 -8.47
C SER A 51 -9.92 -10.48 -7.59
N LYS A 52 -8.68 -10.41 -7.09
CA LYS A 52 -8.02 -11.52 -6.39
C LYS A 52 -8.03 -11.31 -4.88
N ILE A 53 -8.48 -12.35 -4.16
CA ILE A 53 -8.56 -12.35 -2.70
C ILE A 53 -7.21 -12.03 -2.05
N LEU A 54 -6.12 -12.58 -2.61
CA LEU A 54 -4.76 -12.34 -2.13
C LEU A 54 -4.42 -10.84 -2.07
N VAL A 55 -4.65 -10.12 -3.18
CA VAL A 55 -4.35 -8.69 -3.26
C VAL A 55 -5.22 -7.89 -2.30
N ARG A 56 -6.50 -8.25 -2.15
CA ARG A 56 -7.39 -7.59 -1.18
C ARG A 56 -6.94 -7.81 0.26
N ALA A 57 -6.55 -9.03 0.63
CA ALA A 57 -6.06 -9.36 1.97
C ALA A 57 -4.76 -8.59 2.29
N THR A 58 -3.78 -8.63 1.40
CA THR A 58 -2.53 -7.87 1.56
C THR A 58 -2.80 -6.36 1.63
N SER A 59 -3.75 -5.86 0.85
CA SER A 59 -4.14 -4.45 0.91
C SER A 59 -4.77 -4.07 2.25
N ALA A 60 -5.59 -4.95 2.85
CA ALA A 60 -6.15 -4.74 4.18
C ALA A 60 -5.06 -4.66 5.26
N GLU A 61 -4.11 -5.60 5.24
CA GLU A 61 -2.96 -5.62 6.15
C GLU A 61 -2.11 -4.34 6.01
N ALA A 62 -1.81 -3.95 4.77
CA ALA A 62 -1.03 -2.75 4.47
C ALA A 62 -1.75 -1.47 4.94
N VAL A 63 -3.07 -1.37 4.78
CA VAL A 63 -3.86 -0.25 5.34
C VAL A 63 -3.76 -0.24 6.86
N GLY A 64 -3.88 -1.39 7.50
CA GLY A 64 -3.71 -1.53 8.96
C GLY A 64 -2.34 -1.06 9.43
N LEU A 65 -1.28 -1.41 8.69
CA LEU A 65 0.10 -0.98 8.99
C LEU A 65 0.25 0.55 8.93
N ILE A 66 -0.31 1.20 7.89
CA ILE A 66 -0.23 2.66 7.73
C ILE A 66 -0.97 3.37 8.86
N LEU A 67 -2.20 2.94 9.16
CA LEU A 67 -3.03 3.58 10.19
C LEU A 67 -2.51 3.28 11.61
N GLY A 68 -2.01 2.08 11.85
CA GLY A 68 -1.38 1.70 13.11
C GLY A 68 -0.07 2.46 13.37
N ARG A 69 0.73 2.74 12.33
CA ARG A 69 1.92 3.58 12.44
C ARG A 69 1.59 5.03 12.80
N GLY A 70 0.52 5.61 12.24
CA GLY A 70 0.06 6.95 12.63
C GLY A 70 -0.18 7.04 14.14
N ASN A 71 -0.88 6.05 14.71
CA ASN A 71 -1.15 6.00 16.15
C ASN A 71 0.11 5.82 17.01
N LEU A 72 1.11 5.07 16.54
CA LEU A 72 2.36 4.88 17.30
C LEU A 72 3.26 6.12 17.28
N GLN A 73 3.29 6.86 16.17
CA GLN A 73 4.02 8.13 16.08
C GLN A 73 3.39 9.18 16.99
N ASP A 74 2.06 9.30 16.96
CA ASP A 74 1.30 10.21 17.83
C ASP A 74 1.46 9.87 19.33
N MET A 75 1.77 8.62 19.68
CA MET A 75 2.05 8.19 21.06
C MET A 75 3.50 8.42 21.50
N MET A 76 4.46 8.50 20.57
CA MET A 76 5.88 8.74 20.90
C MET A 76 6.23 10.23 20.95
N ASP A 77 5.40 11.07 20.31
CA ASP A 77 5.58 12.53 20.24
C ASP A 77 4.82 13.30 21.36
N GLN A 78 4.26 12.62 22.38
CA GLN A 78 3.59 13.18 23.57
C GLN A 78 4.40 12.93 24.85
#